data_AF-A0A164H7H9-F1
#
_entry.id   AF-A0A164H7H9-F1
#
_cell.length_a   1.000
_cell.length_b   1.000
_cell.length_c   1.000
_cell.angle_alpha   90.00
_cell.angle_beta   90.00
_cell.angle_gamma   90.00
#
_symmetry.space_group_name_H-M   'P 1'
#
loop_
_entity.id
_entity.type
_entity.pdbx_description
1 polymer ?
#
loop_
_entity_poly.entity_id
_entity_poly.type
_entity_poly.pdbx_seq_one_letter_code
_entity_poly.pdbx_strand_id
1 'polypeptide(L)'
;ISPAIQEPSLFAVAKLLATGLVNLNRVEVLWHPVTNHLLEVIIHPLNRLREWGIDVITTLVRSVIQYDYSTPLKENQVTLRNSWAIFV
;
A
#
# COMPACT_ATOMS: atom_id res chain seq x y z
N ILE A 1 -7.85 22.80 9.07
CA ILE A 1 -6.62 22.09 8.66
C ILE A 1 -6.22 21.22 9.85
N SER A 2 -6.36 19.89 9.74
CA SER A 2 -6.29 18.98 10.91
C SER A 2 -4.88 18.93 11.53
N PRO A 3 -4.73 19.03 12.87
CA PRO A 3 -3.43 19.10 13.56
C PRO A 3 -2.67 17.76 13.64
N ALA A 4 -3.04 16.76 12.83
CA ALA A 4 -2.61 15.38 13.00
C ALA A 4 -1.16 15.06 12.59
N ILE A 5 -0.48 15.94 11.85
CA ILE A 5 0.84 15.66 11.24
C ILE A 5 1.97 16.34 12.04
N GLN A 6 1.99 16.19 13.36
CA GLN A 6 3.10 16.70 14.17
C GLN A 6 4.30 15.75 14.24
N GLU A 7 4.10 14.46 13.96
CA GLU A 7 5.20 13.48 13.91
C GLU A 7 5.62 13.25 12.45
N PRO A 8 6.88 13.51 12.07
CA PRO A 8 7.38 13.30 10.71
C PRO A 8 7.17 11.86 10.19
N SER A 9 7.14 10.88 11.09
CA SER A 9 6.87 9.47 10.80
C SER A 9 5.44 9.22 10.33
N LEU A 10 4.43 9.95 10.84
CA LEU A 10 3.04 9.81 10.41
C LEU A 10 2.83 10.29 8.97
N PHE A 11 3.58 11.30 8.55
CA PHE A 11 3.57 11.76 7.17
C PHE A 11 4.06 10.66 6.21
N ALA A 12 5.11 9.92 6.59
CA ALA A 12 5.61 8.80 5.80
C ALA A 12 4.56 7.69 5.66
N VAL A 13 3.86 7.33 6.75
CA VAL A 13 2.76 6.33 6.71
C VAL A 13 1.62 6.81 5.78
N ALA A 14 1.22 8.07 5.88
CA ALA A 14 0.19 8.63 5.00
C ALA A 14 0.62 8.64 3.52
N LYS A 15 1.90 8.88 3.23
CA LYS A 15 2.46 8.82 1.88
C LYS A 15 2.52 7.40 1.32
N LEU A 16 2.82 6.40 2.16
CA LEU A 16 2.74 4.99 1.78
C LEU A 16 1.30 4.61 1.39
N LEU A 17 0.30 5.04 2.17
CA LEU A 17 -1.11 4.83 1.82
C LEU A 17 -1.44 5.49 0.47
N ALA A 18 -1.12 6.77 0.30
CA ALA A 18 -1.38 7.50 -0.94
C ALA A 18 -0.75 6.81 -2.16
N THR A 19 0.47 6.28 -2.00
CA THR A 19 1.15 5.51 -3.04
C THR A 19 0.39 4.23 -3.39
N GLY A 20 -0.09 3.48 -2.40
CA GLY A 20 -0.90 2.30 -2.62
C GLY A 20 -2.22 2.61 -3.34
N LEU A 21 -2.93 3.66 -2.92
CA LEU A 21 -4.23 4.04 -3.48
C LEU A 21 -4.16 4.55 -4.92
N VAL A 22 -3.13 5.36 -5.26
CA VAL A 22 -2.97 5.87 -6.63
C VAL A 22 -2.62 4.75 -7.62
N ASN A 23 -2.08 3.63 -7.13
CA ASN A 23 -1.59 2.55 -7.97
C ASN A 23 -2.35 1.23 -7.78
N LEU A 24 -3.64 1.29 -7.41
CA LEU A 24 -4.47 0.09 -7.26
C LEU A 24 -4.52 -0.73 -8.56
N ASN A 25 -4.49 -0.09 -9.73
CA ASN A 25 -4.38 -0.77 -11.03
C ASN A 25 -3.11 -1.64 -11.20
N ARG A 26 -2.08 -1.41 -10.38
CA ARG A 26 -0.80 -2.16 -10.36
C ARG A 26 -0.56 -2.81 -9.00
N VAL A 27 -1.64 -3.16 -8.29
CA VAL A 27 -1.56 -3.73 -6.94
C VAL A 27 -0.63 -4.93 -6.87
N GLU A 28 -0.58 -5.80 -7.88
CA GLU A 28 0.30 -6.98 -7.88
C GLU A 28 1.80 -6.66 -7.75
N VAL A 29 2.22 -5.50 -8.25
CA VAL A 29 3.63 -5.07 -8.17
C VAL A 29 3.90 -4.36 -6.84
N LEU A 30 2.96 -3.54 -6.38
CA LEU A 30 3.17 -2.67 -5.21
C LEU A 30 2.70 -3.28 -3.88
N TRP A 31 1.91 -4.35 -3.92
CA TRP A 31 1.33 -4.95 -2.72
C TRP A 31 2.40 -5.36 -1.73
N HIS A 32 3.37 -6.18 -2.16
CA HIS A 32 4.42 -6.67 -1.26
C HIS A 32 5.27 -5.52 -0.68
N PRO A 33 5.83 -4.60 -1.49
CA PRO A 33 6.60 -3.48 -0.94
C PRO A 33 5.83 -2.61 0.05
N VAL A 34 4.57 -2.27 -0.26
CA VAL A 34 3.77 -1.36 0.58
C VAL A 34 3.28 -2.06 1.85
N THR A 35 2.73 -3.26 1.74
CA THR A 35 2.20 -3.98 2.91
C THR A 35 3.29 -4.41 3.88
N ASN A 36 4.48 -4.79 3.40
CA ASN A 36 5.61 -5.09 4.28
C ASN A 36 6.03 -3.86 5.12
N HIS A 37 6.16 -2.68 4.50
CA HIS A 37 6.48 -1.45 5.25
C HIS A 37 5.37 -1.10 6.25
N LEU A 38 4.10 -1.30 5.91
CA LEU A 38 3.00 -1.07 6.85
C LEU A 38 3.01 -2.08 8.01
N LEU A 39 3.37 -3.34 7.78
CA LEU A 39 3.53 -4.34 8.84
C LEU A 39 4.67 -3.97 9.80
N GLU A 40 5.78 -3.42 9.30
CA GLU A 40 6.87 -2.89 10.14
C GLU A 40 6.39 -1.70 10.99
N VAL A 41 5.54 -0.83 10.46
CA VAL A 41 4.93 0.28 11.21
C VAL A 41 4.02 -0.23 12.34
N ILE A 42 3.30 -1.34 12.13
CA ILE A 42 2.38 -1.92 13.12
C ILE A 42 3.11 -2.53 14.33
N ILE A 43 4.39 -2.88 14.19
CA ILE A 43 5.22 -3.36 15.31
C ILE A 43 6.09 -2.26 15.95
N HIS A 44 5.90 -1.00 15.55
CA HIS A 44 6.72 0.12 16.02
C HIS A 44 6.52 0.38 17.54
N PRO A 45 7.57 0.78 18.29
CA PRO A 45 7.47 1.02 19.74
C PRO A 45 6.45 2.11 20.12
N LEU A 46 6.26 3.11 19.25
CA LEU A 46 5.29 4.18 19.47
C LEU A 46 3.85 3.73 19.18
N ASN A 47 3.00 3.71 20.22
CA ASN A 47 1.60 3.27 20.12
C ASN A 47 0.81 3.99 19.01
N ARG A 48 0.97 5.31 18.92
CA ARG A 48 0.29 6.13 17.92
C ARG A 48 0.61 5.72 16.49
N LEU A 49 1.87 5.34 16.23
CA LEU A 49 2.30 4.88 14.91
C LEU A 49 1.68 3.52 14.57
N ARG A 50 1.55 2.62 15.56
CA ARG A 50 0.89 1.33 15.37
C ARG A 50 -0.59 1.49 15.03
N GLU A 51 -1.30 2.33 15.79
CA GLU A 51 -2.72 2.65 15.54
C GLU A 51 -2.91 3.17 14.12
N TRP A 52 -2.08 4.13 13.70
CA TRP A 52 -2.08 4.65 12.33
C TRP A 52 -1.75 3.58 11.29
N GLY A 53 -0.76 2.72 11.56
CA GLY A 53 -0.40 1.61 10.68
C GLY A 53 -1.55 0.64 10.46
N ILE A 54 -2.28 0.30 11.54
CA ILE A 54 -3.47 -0.57 11.50
C ILE A 54 -4.58 0.08 10.66
N ASP A 55 -4.88 1.36 10.89
CA ASP A 55 -5.90 2.07 10.13
C ASP A 55 -5.56 2.16 8.64
N VAL A 56 -4.29 2.44 8.35
CA VAL A 56 -3.78 2.57 6.98
C VAL A 56 -3.80 1.25 6.23
N ILE A 57 -3.30 0.15 6.83
CA ILE A 57 -3.31 -1.15 6.16
C ILE A 57 -4.75 -1.65 5.94
N THR A 58 -5.63 -1.43 6.91
CA THR A 58 -7.05 -1.79 6.80
C THR A 58 -7.73 -1.01 5.68
N THR A 59 -7.41 0.28 5.57
CA THR A 59 -7.91 1.14 4.48
C THR A 59 -7.41 0.66 3.13
N LEU A 60 -6.11 0.37 2.99
CA LEU A 60 -5.52 -0.13 1.75
C LEU A 60 -6.15 -1.45 1.29
N VAL A 61 -6.31 -2.41 2.21
CA VAL A 61 -6.95 -3.71 1.93
C VAL A 61 -8.38 -3.51 1.43
N ARG A 62 -9.15 -2.65 2.12
CA ARG A 62 -10.52 -2.33 1.70
C ARG A 62 -10.56 -1.74 0.29
N SER A 63 -9.68 -0.79 0.00
CA SER A 63 -9.60 -0.14 -1.31
C SER A 63 -9.24 -1.14 -2.42
N VAL A 64 -8.31 -2.07 -2.17
CA VAL A 64 -7.93 -3.11 -3.14
C VAL A 64 -9.08 -4.04 -3.46
N ILE A 65 -9.88 -4.43 -2.46
CA ILE A 65 -11.05 -5.32 -2.66
C ILE A 65 -12.17 -4.59 -3.42
N GLN A 66 -12.37 -3.30 -3.15
CA GLN A 66 -13.44 -2.50 -3.76
C GLN A 66 -13.08 -1.92 -5.13
N TYR A 67 -11.82 -1.98 -5.53
CA TYR A 67 -11.36 -1.40 -6.78
C TYR A 67 -11.89 -2.21 -7.97
N ASP A 68 -12.47 -1.50 -8.94
CA ASP A 68 -12.93 -2.08 -10.19
C ASP A 68 -11.76 -2.20 -11.18
N TYR A 69 -11.26 -3.42 -11.35
CA TYR A 69 -10.11 -3.70 -12.21
C TYR A 69 -10.57 -3.87 -13.66
N SER A 70 -10.12 -2.99 -14.55
CA SER A 70 -10.44 -3.06 -15.98
C SER A 70 -9.94 -4.34 -16.66
N THR A 71 -8.89 -4.97 -16.11
CA THR A 71 -8.42 -6.30 -16.50
C THR A 71 -8.42 -7.16 -15.24
N PRO A 72 -9.07 -8.34 -15.23
CA PRO A 72 -9.04 -9.22 -14.07
C PRO A 72 -7.60 -9.49 -13.63
N LEU A 73 -7.31 -9.39 -12.33
CA LEU A 73 -5.96 -9.61 -11.77
C LEU A 73 -5.33 -10.94 -12.23
N LYS A 74 -6.17 -11.98 -12.37
CA LYS A 74 -5.74 -13.30 -12.86
C LYS A 74 -5.11 -13.27 -14.26
N GLU A 75 -5.48 -12.31 -15.11
CA GLU A 75 -4.93 -12.13 -16.46
C GLU A 75 -3.70 -11.20 -16.48
N ASN A 76 -3.57 -10.32 -15.48
CA ASN A 76 -2.45 -9.37 -15.38
C ASN A 76 -1.12 -10.04 -14.98
N GLN A 77 -1.18 -11.16 -14.25
CA GLN A 77 -0.04 -12.01 -13.89
C GLN A 77 0.79 -12.44 -15.12
N VAL A 78 0.13 -12.75 -16.25
CA VAL A 78 0.79 -13.20 -17.48
C VAL A 78 1.58 -12.06 -18.12
N THR A 79 1.00 -10.86 -18.15
CA THR A 79 1.64 -9.66 -18.71
C THR A 79 2.84 -9.22 -17.87
N LEU A 80 2.72 -9.21 -16.54
CA LEU A 80 3.82 -8.84 -15.66
C LEU A 80 4.98 -9.83 -15.79
N ARG A 81 4.71 -11.15 -15.72
CA ARG A 81 5.75 -12.19 -15.87
C ARG A 81 6.56 -12.05 -17.16
N ASN A 82 5.92 -11.67 -18.26
CA ASN A 82 6.59 -11.45 -19.54
C ASN A 82 7.36 -10.12 -19.59
N SER A 83 6.94 -9.13 -18.78
CA SER A 83 7.61 -7.82 -18.68
C SER A 83 8.88 -7.85 -17.82
N TRP A 84 8.93 -8.69 -16.78
CA TRP A 84 10.16 -8.93 -16.01
C TRP A 84 11.25 -9.63 -16.84
N ALA A 85 10.89 -10.39 -17.88
CA ALA A 85 11.83 -11.03 -18.80
C ALA A 85 12.51 -10.04 -19.76
N ILE A 86 12.07 -8.78 -19.82
CA ILE A 86 12.70 -7.73 -20.63
C ILE A 86 13.77 -6.98 -19.83
N PHE A 87 13.80 -7.14 -18.50
CA PHE A 87 14.74 -6.49 -17.59
C PHE A 87 15.76 -7.48 -16.97
N VAL A 88 15.85 -8.71 -17.50
CA VAL A 88 16.86 -9.74 -17.18
C VAL A 88 17.49 -10.22 -18.48
#